data_AF-A0A3M2T7H5-F1
#
_entry.id   AF-A0A3M2T7H5-F1
#
_cell.length_a   1.000
_cell.length_b   1.000
_cell.length_c   1.000
_cell.angle_alpha   90.00
_cell.angle_beta   90.00
_cell.angle_gamma   90.00
#
_symmetry.space_group_name_H-M   'P 1'
#
loop_
_entity.id
_entity.type
_entity.pdbx_description
1 polymer ?
#
loop_
_entity_poly.entity_id
_entity_poly.type
_entity_poly.pdbx_seq_one_letter_code
_entity_poly.pdbx_strand_id
1 'polypeptide(L)'
;MSCRPIYLNPSAAGERCDFSAVEGLKQFHRSLPHYFQSPLVSLPDLAAEIGVHAVLVKDESHRFGLPSFKILGASWGCYRAIASHFGLPATVSLEELSAQAQENSVSLTAATEGNHGKAVAFMARLLRIKAQIFVPRDMDEGARSSLAEEGARVVVVQGDYDDAVREAWCAAQTTNNSLLVQDTAFEGYEKVPKWVEEGYATMMSEVDEQLRDMGLSGSLTIVPSRSRETDNSSNFADNHGRHELRNSINHCLAWPATSG
;
A
#
# COMPACT_ATOMS: atom_id res chain seq x y z
N MET A 1 12.13 -25.63 16.42
CA MET A 1 11.51 -24.38 16.90
C MET A 1 12.40 -23.23 16.47
N SER A 2 11.96 -22.42 15.50
CA SER A 2 12.72 -21.22 15.10
C SER A 2 12.44 -20.14 16.15
N CYS A 3 13.33 -20.01 17.14
CA CYS A 3 13.23 -18.97 18.17
C CYS A 3 13.76 -17.65 17.62
N ARG A 4 12.99 -17.01 16.74
CA ARG A 4 13.18 -15.57 16.51
C ARG A 4 12.67 -14.83 17.76
N PRO A 5 13.45 -13.91 18.34
CA PRO A 5 12.99 -13.15 19.49
C PRO A 5 11.74 -12.33 19.11
N ILE A 6 10.73 -12.38 19.98
CA ILE A 6 9.55 -11.51 19.86
C ILE A 6 9.99 -10.12 20.32
N TYR A 7 9.94 -9.15 19.41
CA TYR A 7 10.13 -7.75 19.77
C TYR A 7 8.82 -7.18 20.29
N LEU A 8 8.82 -6.74 21.54
CA LEU A 8 7.71 -6.01 22.13
C LEU A 8 8.05 -4.53 22.16
N ASN A 9 7.10 -3.69 21.76
CA ASN A 9 7.23 -2.24 21.88
C ASN A 9 6.26 -1.71 22.95
N PRO A 10 6.68 -1.59 24.22
CA PRO A 10 5.80 -1.15 25.30
C PRO A 10 5.28 0.28 25.13
N SER A 11 5.98 1.15 24.40
CA SER A 11 5.53 2.53 24.19
C SER A 11 4.29 2.61 23.31
N ALA A 12 4.08 1.62 22.43
CA ALA A 12 2.87 1.53 21.61
C ALA A 12 1.66 0.95 22.36
N ALA A 13 1.83 0.50 23.61
CA ALA A 13 0.78 -0.14 24.40
C ALA A 13 -0.35 0.82 24.87
N GLY A 14 -0.27 2.11 24.56
CA GLY A 14 -1.36 3.06 24.75
C GLY A 14 -1.74 3.82 23.49
N GLU A 15 -1.01 3.60 22.39
CA GLU A 15 -1.19 4.33 21.15
C GLU A 15 -2.49 3.90 20.46
N ARG A 16 -3.22 4.88 19.96
CA ARG A 16 -4.45 4.66 19.18
C ARG A 16 -4.37 5.51 17.93
N CYS A 17 -4.45 4.86 16.77
CA CYS A 17 -4.63 5.55 15.51
C CYS A 17 -6.12 5.59 15.18
N ASP A 18 -6.70 6.79 15.20
CA ASP A 18 -8.06 6.99 14.70
C ASP A 18 -8.03 7.30 13.20
N PHE A 19 -8.05 6.24 12.40
CA PHE A 19 -8.09 6.39 10.95
C PHE A 19 -9.46 6.79 10.40
N SER A 20 -10.50 6.88 11.24
CA SER A 20 -11.79 7.44 10.83
C SER A 20 -11.69 8.93 10.47
N ALA A 21 -10.59 9.59 10.87
CA ALA A 21 -10.29 10.99 10.61
C ALA A 21 -9.68 11.29 9.22
N VAL A 22 -9.34 10.28 8.41
CA VAL A 22 -8.79 10.55 7.06
C VAL A 22 -9.92 11.05 6.15
N GLU A 23 -9.97 12.37 5.99
CA GLU A 23 -10.98 13.06 5.21
C GLU A 23 -11.10 12.50 3.79
N GLY A 24 -12.32 12.15 3.39
CA GLY A 24 -12.63 11.68 2.04
C GLY A 24 -12.26 10.22 1.73
N LEU A 25 -11.44 9.54 2.54
CA LEU A 25 -10.93 8.19 2.24
C LEU A 25 -12.06 7.16 2.03
N LYS A 26 -13.02 7.07 2.96
CA LYS A 26 -14.14 6.13 2.84
C LYS A 26 -15.01 6.43 1.61
N GLN A 27 -15.25 7.70 1.32
CA GLN A 27 -16.04 8.11 0.16
C GLN A 27 -15.29 7.81 -1.15
N PHE A 28 -13.98 8.03 -1.18
CA PHE A 28 -13.12 7.70 -2.30
C PHE A 28 -13.15 6.21 -2.63
N HIS A 29 -12.86 5.32 -1.67
CA HIS A 29 -12.87 3.89 -1.98
C HIS A 29 -14.26 3.39 -2.40
N ARG A 30 -15.33 3.93 -1.81
CA ARG A 30 -16.71 3.62 -2.21
C ARG A 30 -17.09 4.14 -3.60
N SER A 31 -16.38 5.14 -4.13
CA SER A 31 -16.63 5.67 -5.48
C SER A 31 -15.89 4.87 -6.57
N LEU A 32 -14.89 4.07 -6.21
CA LEU A 32 -14.19 3.20 -7.15
C LEU A 32 -15.09 2.06 -7.64
N PRO A 33 -14.95 1.65 -8.91
CA PRO A 33 -15.73 0.53 -9.45
C PRO A 33 -15.38 -0.77 -8.72
N HIS A 34 -16.38 -1.63 -8.55
CA HIS A 34 -16.24 -2.92 -7.85
C HIS A 34 -15.84 -2.80 -6.38
N TYR A 35 -16.10 -1.66 -5.73
CA TYR A 35 -16.03 -1.59 -4.28
C TYR A 35 -17.05 -2.55 -3.66
N PHE A 36 -16.57 -3.38 -2.74
CA PHE A 36 -17.39 -4.12 -1.79
C PHE A 36 -16.56 -4.27 -0.51
N GLN A 37 -17.21 -4.32 0.65
CA GLN A 37 -16.55 -4.68 1.90
C GLN A 37 -16.10 -6.15 1.82
N SER A 38 -14.81 -6.43 1.93
CA SER A 38 -14.32 -7.80 1.77
C SER A 38 -14.73 -8.71 2.94
N PRO A 39 -14.83 -10.03 2.76
CA PRO A 39 -15.25 -10.94 3.81
C PRO A 39 -14.32 -10.93 5.03
N LEU A 40 -14.91 -11.03 6.23
CA LEU A 40 -14.22 -11.43 7.44
C LEU A 40 -14.63 -12.88 7.74
N VAL A 41 -13.76 -13.82 7.34
CA VAL A 41 -14.05 -15.26 7.32
C VAL A 41 -13.79 -15.86 8.69
N SER A 42 -14.78 -16.55 9.25
CA SER A 42 -14.62 -17.29 10.51
C SER A 42 -14.04 -18.68 10.29
N LEU A 43 -13.08 -19.07 11.14
CA LEU A 43 -12.40 -20.37 11.12
C LEU A 43 -12.68 -21.13 12.44
N PRO A 44 -13.89 -21.71 12.60
CA PRO A 44 -14.30 -22.32 13.87
C PRO A 44 -13.46 -23.55 14.26
N ASP A 45 -13.06 -24.38 13.29
CA ASP A 45 -12.25 -25.57 13.55
C ASP A 45 -10.87 -25.19 14.13
N LEU A 46 -10.24 -24.16 13.57
CA LEU A 46 -8.97 -23.64 14.06
C LEU A 46 -9.13 -22.98 15.44
N ALA A 47 -10.23 -22.26 15.68
CA ALA A 47 -10.52 -21.68 16.98
C ALA A 47 -10.66 -22.75 18.08
N ALA A 48 -11.33 -23.86 17.76
CA ALA A 48 -11.45 -25.01 18.64
C ALA A 48 -10.11 -25.71 18.89
N GLU A 49 -9.28 -25.88 17.85
CA GLU A 49 -7.96 -26.50 17.94
C GLU A 49 -7.02 -25.74 18.89
N ILE A 50 -6.99 -24.40 18.81
CA ILE A 50 -6.08 -23.57 19.62
C ILE A 50 -6.72 -23.06 20.92
N GLY A 51 -7.99 -23.36 21.17
CA GLY A 51 -8.69 -23.05 22.42
C GLY A 51 -9.04 -21.56 22.60
N VAL A 52 -9.38 -20.83 21.53
CA VAL A 52 -9.80 -19.42 21.58
C VAL A 52 -11.27 -19.25 21.17
N HIS A 53 -11.86 -18.10 21.49
CA HIS A 53 -13.27 -17.83 21.20
C HIS A 53 -13.58 -17.77 19.69
N ALA A 54 -12.73 -17.10 18.91
CA ALA A 54 -12.89 -16.97 17.47
C ALA A 54 -11.54 -16.76 16.79
N VAL A 55 -11.40 -17.30 15.58
CA VAL A 55 -10.30 -16.98 14.66
C VAL A 55 -10.94 -16.45 13.38
N LEU A 56 -10.54 -15.24 12.97
CA LEU A 56 -11.10 -14.54 11.84
C LEU A 56 -10.00 -14.16 10.86
N VAL A 57 -10.28 -14.26 9.56
CA VAL A 57 -9.36 -13.87 8.48
C VAL A 57 -10.03 -12.84 7.59
N LYS A 58 -9.41 -11.67 7.46
CA LYS A 58 -9.84 -10.64 6.51
C LYS A 58 -9.37 -11.03 5.11
N ASP A 59 -10.29 -11.44 4.24
CA ASP A 59 -9.98 -11.99 2.93
C ASP A 59 -9.91 -10.90 1.86
N GLU A 60 -8.69 -10.50 1.52
CA GLU A 60 -8.41 -9.45 0.52
C GLU A 60 -8.02 -10.01 -0.86
N SER A 61 -8.22 -11.31 -1.10
CA SER A 61 -7.81 -12.01 -2.32
C SER A 61 -8.53 -11.55 -3.59
N HIS A 62 -9.65 -10.83 -3.46
CA HIS A 62 -10.45 -10.33 -4.58
C HIS A 62 -10.80 -8.85 -4.45
N ARG A 63 -10.02 -8.06 -3.70
CA ARG A 63 -10.30 -6.65 -3.45
C ARG A 63 -10.30 -5.84 -4.75
N PHE A 64 -11.45 -5.25 -5.12
CA PHE A 64 -11.69 -4.60 -6.43
C PHE A 64 -11.40 -5.50 -7.66
N GLY A 65 -11.47 -6.82 -7.50
CA GLY A 65 -11.08 -7.78 -8.55
C GLY A 65 -9.57 -7.98 -8.68
N LEU A 66 -8.76 -7.41 -7.78
CA LEU A 66 -7.31 -7.60 -7.72
C LEU A 66 -6.92 -8.61 -6.63
N PRO A 67 -5.75 -9.27 -6.77
CA PRO A 67 -5.37 -10.41 -5.92
C PRO A 67 -4.91 -10.03 -4.49
N SER A 68 -5.10 -8.78 -4.05
CA SER A 68 -4.67 -8.34 -2.71
C SER A 68 -5.22 -6.98 -2.30
N PHE A 69 -5.03 -6.64 -1.02
CA PHE A 69 -5.33 -5.35 -0.40
C PHE A 69 -4.51 -4.16 -0.91
N LYS A 70 -3.40 -4.38 -1.65
CA LYS A 70 -2.46 -3.30 -2.05
C LYS A 70 -3.14 -2.15 -2.80
N ILE A 71 -4.24 -2.45 -3.48
CA ILE A 71 -5.07 -1.45 -4.15
C ILE A 71 -5.65 -0.39 -3.22
N LEU A 72 -5.96 -0.69 -1.96
CA LEU A 72 -6.46 0.31 -1.02
C LEU A 72 -5.42 1.43 -0.81
N GLY A 73 -4.18 1.05 -0.49
CA GLY A 73 -3.09 2.01 -0.32
C GLY A 73 -2.68 2.67 -1.63
N ALA A 74 -2.40 1.87 -2.67
CA ALA A 74 -1.93 2.40 -3.94
C ALA A 74 -2.94 3.36 -4.58
N SER A 75 -4.25 3.06 -4.54
CA SER A 75 -5.27 3.94 -5.11
C SER A 75 -5.39 5.27 -4.41
N TRP A 76 -5.39 5.26 -3.06
CA TRP A 76 -5.38 6.50 -2.29
C TRP A 76 -4.09 7.30 -2.52
N GLY A 77 -2.94 6.62 -2.57
CA GLY A 77 -1.64 7.22 -2.91
C GLY A 77 -1.63 7.91 -4.27
N CYS A 78 -2.14 7.24 -5.33
CA CYS A 78 -2.26 7.80 -6.67
C CYS A 78 -3.19 9.04 -6.67
N TYR A 79 -4.37 8.91 -6.07
CA TYR A 79 -5.36 9.97 -6.00
C TYR A 79 -4.81 11.21 -5.29
N ARG A 80 -4.19 11.04 -4.11
CA ARG A 80 -3.60 12.15 -3.35
C ARG A 80 -2.37 12.74 -4.03
N ALA A 81 -1.55 11.94 -4.71
CA ALA A 81 -0.41 12.43 -5.47
C ALA A 81 -0.85 13.36 -6.62
N ILE A 82 -1.86 12.95 -7.39
CA ILE A 82 -2.40 13.78 -8.48
C ILE A 82 -3.06 15.03 -7.92
N ALA A 83 -3.92 14.90 -6.90
CA ALA A 83 -4.59 16.05 -6.29
C ALA A 83 -3.58 17.07 -5.75
N SER A 84 -2.54 16.60 -5.04
CA SER A 84 -1.49 17.46 -4.52
C SER A 84 -0.65 18.10 -5.63
N HIS A 85 -0.39 17.42 -6.75
CA HIS A 85 0.42 17.94 -7.86
C HIS A 85 -0.26 19.14 -8.54
N PHE A 86 -1.59 19.13 -8.63
CA PHE A 86 -2.38 20.22 -9.23
C PHE A 86 -3.02 21.17 -8.22
N GLY A 87 -2.77 21.00 -6.92
CA GLY A 87 -3.37 21.83 -5.88
C GLY A 87 -4.89 21.67 -5.75
N LEU A 88 -5.42 20.49 -6.09
CA LEU A 88 -6.84 20.16 -5.96
C LEU A 88 -7.21 19.86 -4.50
N PRO A 89 -8.48 20.07 -4.10
CA PRO A 89 -8.97 19.65 -2.79
C PRO A 89 -8.80 18.14 -2.56
N ALA A 90 -8.60 17.73 -1.31
CA ALA A 90 -8.49 16.30 -0.95
C ALA A 90 -9.77 15.49 -1.25
N THR A 91 -10.91 16.17 -1.44
CA THR A 91 -12.22 15.59 -1.71
C THR A 91 -12.69 15.80 -3.16
N VAL A 92 -11.79 16.18 -4.08
CA VAL A 92 -12.09 16.32 -5.51
C VAL A 92 -12.71 15.04 -6.09
N SER A 93 -13.66 15.18 -7.03
CA SER A 93 -14.26 14.00 -7.63
C SER A 93 -13.25 13.21 -8.48
N LEU A 94 -13.44 11.90 -8.59
CA LEU A 94 -12.58 11.05 -9.42
C LEU A 94 -12.63 11.48 -10.90
N GLU A 95 -13.79 11.97 -11.36
CA GLU A 95 -14.00 12.47 -12.71
C GLU A 95 -13.17 13.74 -12.98
N GLU A 96 -13.26 14.74 -12.10
CA GLU A 96 -12.49 15.98 -12.23
C GLU A 96 -10.98 15.70 -12.13
N LEU A 97 -10.56 14.84 -11.19
CA LEU A 97 -9.17 14.44 -11.06
C LEU A 97 -8.65 13.72 -12.30
N SER A 98 -9.45 12.82 -12.87
CA SER A 98 -9.12 12.11 -14.10
C SER A 98 -9.03 13.06 -15.30
N ALA A 99 -9.94 14.03 -15.42
CA ALA A 99 -9.91 15.04 -16.48
C ALA A 99 -8.63 15.90 -16.38
N GLN A 100 -8.32 16.40 -15.18
CA GLN A 100 -7.10 17.18 -14.93
C GLN A 100 -5.84 16.39 -15.27
N ALA A 101 -5.76 15.13 -14.86
CA ALA A 101 -4.62 14.27 -15.12
C ALA A 101 -4.43 13.98 -16.62
N GLN A 102 -5.54 13.75 -17.35
CA GLN A 102 -5.51 13.51 -18.80
C GLN A 102 -5.09 14.76 -19.58
N GLU A 103 -5.66 15.93 -19.26
CA GLU A 103 -5.33 17.21 -19.93
C GLU A 103 -3.83 17.53 -19.82
N ASN A 104 -3.24 17.18 -18.67
CA ASN A 104 -1.83 17.43 -18.39
C ASN A 104 -0.91 16.26 -18.73
N SER A 105 -1.42 15.20 -19.37
CA SER A 105 -0.65 14.01 -19.76
C SER A 105 0.13 13.37 -18.60
N VAL A 106 -0.49 13.29 -17.42
CA VAL A 106 0.12 12.65 -16.24
C VAL A 106 0.45 11.19 -16.53
N SER A 107 1.54 10.71 -15.95
CA SER A 107 1.84 9.27 -15.85
C SER A 107 2.13 8.88 -14.41
N LEU A 108 1.69 7.67 -14.02
CA LEU A 108 2.03 7.08 -12.74
C LEU A 108 3.25 6.18 -12.88
N THR A 109 4.20 6.32 -11.97
CA THR A 109 5.43 5.54 -11.96
C THR A 109 5.56 4.80 -10.64
N ALA A 110 6.00 3.54 -10.64
CA ALA A 110 6.29 2.79 -9.42
C ALA A 110 7.31 1.69 -9.70
N ALA A 111 8.01 1.23 -8.66
CA ALA A 111 8.75 -0.03 -8.67
C ALA A 111 7.98 -1.12 -7.90
N THR A 112 8.06 -2.36 -8.38
CA THR A 112 7.38 -3.46 -7.72
C THR A 112 8.01 -4.83 -7.98
N GLU A 113 7.72 -5.76 -7.07
CA GLU A 113 7.87 -7.21 -7.27
C GLU A 113 6.51 -7.93 -7.22
N GLY A 114 5.39 -7.20 -7.30
CA GLY A 114 4.08 -7.85 -7.31
C GLY A 114 2.91 -6.87 -7.27
N ASN A 115 2.10 -7.01 -6.22
CA ASN A 115 0.74 -6.44 -6.19
C ASN A 115 0.68 -4.91 -6.18
N HIS A 116 1.71 -4.22 -5.67
CA HIS A 116 1.72 -2.74 -5.64
C HIS A 116 1.68 -2.16 -7.05
N GLY A 117 2.57 -2.61 -7.95
CA GLY A 117 2.55 -2.12 -9.32
C GLY A 117 1.28 -2.50 -10.08
N LYS A 118 0.67 -3.65 -9.77
CA LYS A 118 -0.62 -4.04 -10.36
C LYS A 118 -1.74 -3.08 -9.96
N ALA A 119 -1.75 -2.66 -8.70
CA ALA A 119 -2.70 -1.68 -8.22
C ALA A 119 -2.48 -0.27 -8.81
N VAL A 120 -1.22 0.17 -8.95
CA VAL A 120 -0.88 1.44 -9.63
C VAL A 120 -1.29 1.40 -11.10
N ALA A 121 -1.04 0.28 -11.79
CA ALA A 121 -1.47 0.07 -13.17
C ALA A 121 -2.99 0.11 -13.32
N PHE A 122 -3.72 -0.57 -12.43
CA PHE A 122 -5.18 -0.52 -12.38
C PHE A 122 -5.69 0.92 -12.25
N MET A 123 -5.09 1.71 -11.36
CA MET A 123 -5.49 3.10 -11.16
C MET A 123 -5.16 4.00 -12.36
N ALA A 124 -4.02 3.80 -13.00
CA ALA A 124 -3.70 4.51 -14.23
C ALA A 124 -4.74 4.21 -15.33
N ARG A 125 -5.12 2.93 -15.48
CA ARG A 125 -6.15 2.50 -16.41
C ARG A 125 -7.51 3.13 -16.09
N LEU A 126 -7.91 3.11 -14.82
CA LEU A 126 -9.16 3.73 -14.35
C LEU A 126 -9.23 5.22 -14.67
N LEU A 127 -8.11 5.93 -14.45
CA LEU A 127 -7.97 7.36 -14.71
C LEU A 127 -7.68 7.70 -16.17
N ARG A 128 -7.54 6.69 -17.05
CA ARG A 128 -7.19 6.81 -18.48
C ARG A 128 -5.87 7.52 -18.73
N ILE A 129 -4.90 7.30 -17.85
CA ILE A 129 -3.53 7.82 -17.93
C ILE A 129 -2.52 6.68 -18.06
N LYS A 130 -1.25 7.01 -18.30
CA LYS A 130 -0.19 6.00 -18.48
C LYS A 130 0.34 5.52 -17.12
N ALA A 131 0.74 4.25 -17.07
CA ALA A 131 1.55 3.70 -15.98
C ALA A 131 2.89 3.19 -16.50
N GLN A 132 3.96 3.48 -15.77
CA GLN A 132 5.29 2.91 -15.98
C GLN A 132 5.73 2.16 -14.71
N ILE A 133 5.88 0.85 -14.82
CA ILE A 133 6.18 -0.02 -13.69
C ILE A 133 7.56 -0.63 -13.85
N PHE A 134 8.47 -0.28 -12.95
CA PHE A 134 9.84 -0.78 -12.90
C PHE A 134 9.87 -2.08 -12.10
N VAL A 135 10.50 -3.10 -12.65
CA VAL A 135 10.57 -4.43 -12.03
C VAL A 135 12.01 -4.93 -12.05
N PRO A 136 12.46 -5.65 -11.01
CA PRO A 136 13.81 -6.19 -11.00
C PRO A 136 13.99 -7.29 -12.06
N ARG A 137 15.25 -7.55 -12.41
CA ARG A 137 15.64 -8.52 -13.43
C ARG A 137 15.09 -9.92 -13.18
N ASP A 138 14.93 -10.28 -11.91
CA ASP A 138 14.62 -11.65 -11.50
C ASP A 138 13.12 -11.86 -11.19
N MET A 139 12.27 -10.84 -11.47
CA MET A 139 10.81 -10.98 -11.36
C MET A 139 10.27 -12.05 -12.33
N ASP A 140 9.36 -12.91 -11.85
CA ASP A 140 8.70 -13.92 -12.66
C ASP A 140 7.96 -13.34 -13.88
N GLU A 141 8.04 -14.04 -15.01
CA GLU A 141 7.48 -13.57 -16.29
C GLU A 141 5.95 -13.53 -16.28
N GLY A 142 5.29 -14.43 -15.55
CA GLY A 142 3.84 -14.41 -15.35
C GLY A 142 3.40 -13.17 -14.58
N ALA A 143 4.17 -12.79 -13.55
CA ALA A 143 3.91 -11.55 -12.81
C ALA A 143 4.10 -10.29 -13.68
N ARG A 144 5.13 -10.26 -14.55
CA ARG A 144 5.32 -9.17 -15.53
C ARG A 144 4.20 -9.10 -16.55
N SER A 145 3.79 -10.24 -17.09
CA SER A 145 2.69 -10.34 -18.06
C SER A 145 1.39 -9.82 -17.44
N SER A 146 1.10 -10.19 -16.19
CA SER A 146 -0.07 -9.68 -15.48
C SER A 146 -0.05 -8.17 -15.25
N LEU A 147 1.13 -7.53 -15.14
CA LEU A 147 1.23 -6.06 -15.09
C LEU A 147 0.93 -5.44 -16.46
N ALA A 148 1.48 -6.01 -17.52
CA ALA A 148 1.25 -5.54 -18.89
C ALA A 148 -0.22 -5.66 -19.30
N GLU A 149 -0.91 -6.73 -18.88
CA GLU A 149 -2.36 -6.94 -19.09
C GLU A 149 -3.23 -5.85 -18.43
N GLU A 150 -2.78 -5.25 -17.32
CA GLU A 150 -3.45 -4.08 -16.72
C GLU A 150 -3.20 -2.77 -17.51
N GLY A 151 -2.42 -2.82 -18.59
CA GLY A 151 -2.11 -1.67 -19.44
C GLY A 151 -0.85 -0.90 -19.03
N ALA A 152 -0.03 -1.43 -18.12
CA ALA A 152 1.22 -0.80 -17.74
C ALA A 152 2.34 -1.01 -18.76
N ARG A 153 3.18 0.02 -18.94
CA ARG A 153 4.50 -0.14 -19.53
C ARG A 153 5.44 -0.73 -18.48
N VAL A 154 5.75 -2.01 -18.60
CA VAL A 154 6.72 -2.68 -17.73
C VAL A 154 8.15 -2.37 -18.20
N VAL A 155 9.01 -1.94 -17.28
CA VAL A 155 10.44 -1.68 -17.51
C VAL A 155 11.24 -2.64 -16.66
N VAL A 156 11.95 -3.57 -17.29
CA VAL A 156 12.82 -4.52 -16.59
C VAL A 156 14.16 -3.85 -16.33
N VAL A 157 14.46 -3.64 -15.05
CA VAL A 157 15.72 -3.06 -14.58
C VAL A 157 16.76 -4.16 -14.48
N GLN A 158 17.96 -3.90 -14.98
CA GLN A 158 19.08 -4.85 -14.92
C GLN A 158 19.77 -4.80 -13.54
N GLY A 159 18.97 -5.03 -12.50
CA GLY A 159 19.37 -4.90 -11.10
C GLY A 159 18.35 -5.55 -10.18
N ASP A 160 18.54 -5.34 -8.88
CA ASP A 160 17.63 -5.81 -7.84
C ASP A 160 16.43 -4.85 -7.65
N TYR A 161 15.65 -5.09 -6.60
CA TYR A 161 14.49 -4.26 -6.29
C TYR A 161 14.86 -2.82 -5.95
N ASP A 162 15.96 -2.60 -5.23
CA ASP A 162 16.40 -1.27 -4.82
C ASP A 162 16.90 -0.48 -6.03
N ASP A 163 17.54 -1.17 -6.99
CA ASP A 163 17.85 -0.61 -8.30
C ASP A 163 16.58 -0.21 -9.06
N ALA A 164 15.55 -1.05 -9.04
CA ALA A 164 14.27 -0.73 -9.68
C ALA A 164 13.58 0.49 -9.05
N VAL A 165 13.61 0.62 -7.72
CA VAL A 165 13.11 1.81 -7.00
C VAL A 165 13.89 3.06 -7.41
N ARG A 166 15.22 2.97 -7.50
CA ARG A 166 16.08 4.09 -7.90
C ARG A 166 15.79 4.53 -9.33
N GLU A 167 15.66 3.60 -10.27
CA GLU A 167 15.31 3.92 -11.65
C GLU A 167 13.91 4.53 -11.78
N ALA A 168 12.92 4.01 -11.04
CA ALA A 168 11.58 4.59 -10.99
C ALA A 168 11.59 6.03 -10.49
N TRP A 169 12.36 6.32 -9.43
CA TRP A 169 12.57 7.67 -8.93
C TRP A 169 13.20 8.58 -9.98
N CYS A 170 14.32 8.17 -10.59
CA CYS A 170 14.98 8.96 -11.63
C CYS A 170 14.06 9.23 -12.83
N ALA A 171 13.26 8.24 -13.25
CA ALA A 171 12.31 8.40 -14.34
C ALA A 171 11.20 9.41 -14.01
N ALA A 172 10.70 9.41 -12.77
CA ALA A 172 9.72 10.38 -12.30
C ALA A 172 10.28 11.81 -12.29
N GLN A 173 11.54 11.98 -11.89
CA GLN A 173 12.19 13.31 -11.81
C GLN A 173 12.54 13.91 -13.18
N THR A 174 12.78 13.07 -14.20
CA THR A 174 13.22 13.51 -15.53
C THR A 174 12.10 13.61 -16.55
N THR A 175 10.92 13.07 -16.23
CA THR A 175 9.75 13.07 -17.11
C THR A 175 8.70 14.03 -16.57
N ASN A 176 8.29 15.01 -17.40
CA ASN A 176 7.27 15.97 -16.99
C ASN A 176 5.96 15.28 -16.63
N ASN A 177 5.34 15.69 -15.52
CA ASN A 177 4.09 15.12 -14.98
C ASN A 177 4.14 13.59 -14.74
N SER A 178 5.32 13.02 -14.49
CA SER A 178 5.46 11.64 -14.03
C SER A 178 5.52 11.59 -12.50
N LEU A 179 4.50 10.99 -11.89
CA LEU A 179 4.36 10.94 -10.44
C LEU A 179 4.80 9.58 -9.90
N LEU A 180 5.85 9.56 -9.08
CA LEU A 180 6.23 8.35 -8.36
C LEU A 180 5.16 8.04 -7.30
N VAL A 181 4.65 6.81 -7.30
CA VAL A 181 3.77 6.24 -6.29
C VAL A 181 4.40 4.96 -5.75
N GLN A 182 5.35 5.11 -4.83
CA GLN A 182 6.02 4.02 -4.13
C GLN A 182 5.44 3.86 -2.71
N ASP A 183 5.28 2.61 -2.28
CA ASP A 183 4.79 2.23 -0.95
C ASP A 183 5.89 2.17 0.13
N THR A 184 7.07 2.70 -0.17
CA THR A 184 8.23 2.74 0.73
C THR A 184 8.76 4.16 0.76
N ALA A 185 9.02 4.68 1.95
CA ALA A 185 9.63 6.01 2.10
C ALA A 185 11.15 5.94 2.06
N PHE A 186 11.73 7.06 1.62
CA PHE A 186 13.15 7.35 1.67
C PHE A 186 13.32 8.86 1.82
N GLU A 187 14.55 9.31 2.06
CA GLU A 187 14.83 10.73 2.26
C GLU A 187 14.31 11.57 1.08
N GLY A 188 13.52 12.60 1.40
CA GLY A 188 12.87 13.44 0.39
C GLY A 188 11.57 12.86 -0.22
N TYR A 189 11.17 11.64 0.14
CA TYR A 189 9.95 11.00 -0.35
C TYR A 189 9.16 10.30 0.76
N GLU A 190 8.29 11.06 1.43
CA GLU A 190 7.48 10.55 2.55
C GLU A 190 5.98 10.77 2.38
N LYS A 191 5.56 11.75 1.57
CA LYS A 191 4.15 12.13 1.47
C LYS A 191 3.30 11.00 0.87
N VAL A 192 3.74 10.45 -0.26
CA VAL A 192 3.00 9.40 -0.96
C VAL A 192 3.00 8.08 -0.16
N PRO A 193 4.10 7.61 0.45
CA PRO A 193 4.08 6.46 1.35
C PRO A 193 3.08 6.64 2.50
N LYS A 194 3.00 7.83 3.11
CA LYS A 194 2.00 8.13 4.15
C LYS A 194 0.57 8.02 3.61
N TRP A 195 0.29 8.52 2.41
CA TRP A 195 -1.01 8.31 1.77
C TRP A 195 -1.27 6.83 1.44
N VAL A 196 -0.26 6.07 1.03
CA VAL A 196 -0.44 4.62 0.81
C VAL A 196 -0.81 3.93 2.13
N GLU A 197 -0.16 4.28 3.24
CA GLU A 197 -0.49 3.77 4.57
C GLU A 197 -1.90 4.18 5.02
N GLU A 198 -2.29 5.44 4.84
CA GLU A 198 -3.65 5.93 5.09
C GLU A 198 -4.69 5.09 4.35
N GLY A 199 -4.42 4.72 3.09
CA GLY A 199 -5.37 3.96 2.28
C GLY A 199 -5.71 2.59 2.88
N TYR A 200 -4.73 1.91 3.50
CA TYR A 200 -4.95 0.61 4.14
C TYR A 200 -5.90 0.67 5.34
N ALA A 201 -6.12 1.84 5.92
CA ALA A 201 -7.05 2.01 7.04
C ALA A 201 -8.50 1.65 6.70
N THR A 202 -8.86 1.65 5.42
CA THR A 202 -10.19 1.19 5.00
C THR A 202 -10.43 -0.26 5.39
N MET A 203 -9.44 -1.14 5.20
CA MET A 203 -9.55 -2.55 5.61
C MET A 203 -9.74 -2.67 7.12
N MET A 204 -9.03 -1.86 7.90
CA MET A 204 -9.13 -1.86 9.37
C MET A 204 -10.50 -1.39 9.84
N SER A 205 -11.02 -0.31 9.25
CA SER A 205 -12.37 0.18 9.52
C SER A 205 -13.44 -0.86 9.19
N GLU A 206 -13.28 -1.60 8.09
CA GLU A 206 -14.20 -2.66 7.71
C GLU A 206 -14.14 -3.85 8.69
N VAL A 207 -12.97 -4.23 9.18
CA VAL A 207 -12.83 -5.27 10.22
C VAL A 207 -13.57 -4.86 11.49
N ASP A 208 -13.40 -3.61 11.94
CA ASP A 208 -14.10 -3.11 13.13
C ASP A 208 -15.63 -3.09 12.96
N GLU A 209 -16.11 -2.69 11.77
CA GLU A 209 -17.53 -2.74 11.41
C GLU A 209 -18.06 -4.18 11.48
N GLN A 210 -17.37 -5.12 10.83
CA GLN A 210 -17.77 -6.54 10.78
C GLN A 210 -17.71 -7.22 12.15
N LEU A 211 -16.71 -6.92 12.99
CA LEU A 211 -16.63 -7.42 14.36
C LEU A 211 -17.83 -6.96 15.19
N ARG A 212 -18.19 -5.67 15.11
CA ARG A 212 -19.37 -5.13 15.80
C ARG A 212 -20.66 -5.81 15.35
N ASP A 213 -20.82 -6.04 14.05
CA ASP A 213 -22.00 -6.73 13.51
C ASP A 213 -22.10 -8.19 13.99
N MET A 214 -20.97 -8.82 14.29
CA MET A 214 -20.90 -10.15 14.89
C MET A 214 -21.06 -10.14 16.43
N GLY A 215 -21.14 -8.96 17.07
CA GLY A 215 -21.17 -8.83 18.53
C GLY A 215 -19.83 -9.17 19.19
N LEU A 216 -18.72 -9.06 18.45
CA LEU A 216 -17.37 -9.38 18.90
C LEU A 216 -16.50 -8.13 19.07
N SER A 217 -15.42 -8.26 19.84
CA SER A 217 -14.32 -7.31 19.90
C SER A 217 -12.99 -8.05 19.67
N GLY A 218 -12.08 -7.41 18.93
CA GLY A 218 -10.75 -7.96 18.67
C GLY A 218 -9.86 -7.88 19.90
N SER A 219 -9.26 -8.99 20.30
CA SER A 219 -8.28 -9.04 21.40
C SER A 219 -6.82 -9.15 20.92
N LEU A 220 -6.61 -9.68 19.71
CA LEU A 220 -5.30 -9.82 19.07
C LEU A 220 -5.45 -9.70 17.55
N THR A 221 -4.58 -8.92 16.92
CA THR A 221 -4.46 -8.84 15.47
C THR A 221 -3.06 -9.28 15.07
N ILE A 222 -2.97 -10.23 14.14
CA ILE A 222 -1.71 -10.67 13.56
C ILE A 222 -1.62 -10.09 12.16
N VAL A 223 -0.59 -9.28 11.90
CA VAL A 223 -0.35 -8.71 10.57
C VAL A 223 1.02 -9.16 10.08
N PRO A 224 1.10 -9.84 8.92
CA PRO A 224 2.39 -10.16 8.32
C PRO A 224 3.05 -8.86 7.84
N SER A 225 4.24 -8.57 8.35
CA SER A 225 5.09 -7.49 7.84
C SER A 225 6.27 -8.07 7.07
N ARG A 226 6.67 -7.39 6.00
CA ARG A 226 7.90 -7.68 5.28
C ARG A 226 8.86 -6.53 5.55
N SER A 227 9.80 -6.74 6.46
CA SER A 227 11.02 -5.94 6.53
C SER A 227 12.10 -6.64 5.72
N ARG A 228 12.73 -5.92 4.78
CA ARG A 228 14.03 -6.35 4.24
C ARG A 228 15.10 -5.76 5.15
N GLU A 229 15.97 -6.61 5.68
CA GLU A 229 17.27 -6.15 6.18
C GLU A 229 18.01 -5.59 4.97
N THR A 230 18.32 -4.30 5.00
CA THR A 230 19.28 -3.70 4.08
C THR A 230 20.64 -4.28 4.46
N ASP A 231 21.12 -5.26 3.70
CA ASP A 231 22.48 -5.76 3.86
C ASP A 231 23.42 -4.65 3.39
N ASN A 232 24.30 -4.19 4.28
CA ASN A 232 25.03 -2.93 4.17
C ASN A 232 26.22 -3.01 3.19
N SER A 233 26.04 -3.66 2.03
CA SER A 233 27.12 -3.99 1.09
C SER A 233 26.95 -3.46 -0.34
N SER A 234 25.92 -2.66 -0.64
CA SER A 234 25.90 -1.82 -1.84
C SER A 234 26.12 -0.36 -1.44
N ASN A 235 27.26 0.20 -1.85
CA ASN A 235 27.72 1.56 -1.56
C ASN A 235 26.67 2.62 -1.97
N PHE A 236 25.80 2.97 -1.04
CA PHE A 236 24.97 4.16 -1.05
C PHE A 236 25.77 5.36 -0.50
N ALA A 237 26.96 5.60 -1.06
CA ALA A 237 27.78 6.74 -0.71
C ALA A 237 28.87 6.96 -1.78
N ASP A 238 28.57 7.76 -2.79
CA ASP A 238 29.58 8.69 -3.27
C ASP A 238 28.91 10.05 -3.56
N ASN A 239 29.40 11.05 -2.83
CA ASN A 239 28.96 12.42 -2.70
C ASN A 239 27.60 12.73 -2.02
N HIS A 240 27.74 13.11 -0.75
CA HIS A 240 26.81 13.80 0.16
C HIS A 240 26.11 12.90 1.20
N GLY A 241 26.65 12.96 2.44
CA GLY A 241 25.95 12.75 3.70
C GLY A 241 25.34 11.36 3.94
N ARG A 242 25.96 10.56 4.80
CA ARG A 242 25.39 9.30 5.31
C ARG A 242 24.05 9.54 6.00
N HIS A 243 22.92 9.02 5.52
CA HIS A 243 21.71 8.85 6.35
C HIS A 243 20.86 7.63 5.96
N GLU A 244 20.26 7.02 6.99
CA GLU A 244 19.61 5.71 7.00
C GLU A 244 18.24 5.70 6.28
N LEU A 245 17.99 4.68 5.45
CA LEU A 245 16.65 4.32 4.96
C LEU A 245 15.81 3.77 6.13
N ARG A 246 14.90 4.58 6.67
CA ARG A 246 13.96 4.13 7.72
C ARG A 246 12.69 3.57 7.08
N ASN A 247 12.50 2.26 7.23
CA ASN A 247 11.26 1.55 6.86
C ASN A 247 10.05 2.11 7.63
N SER A 248 9.10 2.71 6.91
CA SER A 248 7.89 3.35 7.45
C SER A 248 6.84 2.37 7.99
N ILE A 249 6.90 1.11 7.56
CA ILE A 249 5.93 0.07 7.94
C ILE A 249 6.02 -0.33 9.43
N ASN A 250 7.11 0.04 10.13
CA ASN A 250 7.35 -0.41 11.52
C ASN A 250 6.61 0.39 12.60
N HIS A 251 5.91 1.48 12.30
CA HIS A 251 5.39 2.36 13.36
C HIS A 251 3.91 2.26 13.70
N CYS A 252 3.08 1.53 12.95
CA CYS A 252 1.62 1.62 13.13
C CYS A 252 0.89 0.29 13.24
N LEU A 253 1.40 -0.73 13.92
CA LEU A 253 0.62 -1.95 14.20
C LEU A 253 0.98 -2.59 15.55
N ALA A 254 0.61 -1.94 16.64
CA ALA A 254 0.45 -2.60 17.93
C ALA A 254 -0.82 -2.08 18.59
N TRP A 255 -1.78 -2.97 18.85
CA TRP A 255 -3.01 -2.65 19.58
C TRP A 255 -2.97 -3.34 20.95
N PRO A 256 -3.25 -2.65 22.05
CA PRO A 256 -3.44 -3.25 23.36
C PRO A 256 -4.94 -3.44 23.63
N ALA A 257 -5.30 -4.66 24.03
CA ALA A 257 -6.63 -4.95 24.55
C ALA A 257 -6.94 -4.08 25.78
N THR A 258 -8.13 -3.49 25.81
CA THR A 258 -8.66 -2.93 27.06
C THR A 258 -9.21 -4.08 27.89
N SER A 259 -8.79 -4.12 29.15
CA SER A 259 -9.36 -4.98 30.18
C SER A 259 -10.77 -4.51 30.52
N GLY A 260 -11.73 -5.42 30.36
CA GLY A 260 -13.11 -5.33 30.82
C GLY A 260 -13.67 -6.73 30.98
#